data_AF-A0A3S5FHB7-F1
#
_entry.id   AF-A0A3S5FHB7-F1
#
_cell.length_a   1.000
_cell.length_b   1.000
_cell.length_c   1.000
_cell.angle_alpha   90.00
_cell.angle_beta   90.00
_cell.angle_gamma   90.00
#
_symmetry.space_group_name_H-M   'P 1'
#
loop_
_entity.id
_entity.type
_entity.pdbx_description
1 polymer ?
#
loop_
_entity_poly.entity_id
_entity_poly.type
_entity_poly.pdbx_seq_one_letter_code
_entity_poly.pdbx_strand_id
1 'polypeptide(L)'
;MYLFGFCSELALMNFDRAIQELRDIRGLGARSSERVVELWVKYISAKRRSLDYEEWAVLEQVLIAALDSGEDEVAYNCLECLKAQFPESARVNRLCGMYLEYKGLFDDARSIYAKLLEDDITNTLARKRLISIFKAQSRIPDAIEELRKYLKM
;
A
#
# COMPACT_ATOMS: atom_id res chain seq x y z
N MET A 1 26.81 -0.86 40.56
CA MET A 1 27.42 0.32 39.92
C MET A 1 27.03 0.28 38.45
N TYR A 2 26.14 1.20 38.07
CA TYR A 2 25.61 1.49 36.73
C TYR A 2 24.80 0.40 35.99
N LEU A 3 23.56 0.22 36.48
CA LEU A 3 22.38 0.16 35.61
C LEU A 3 22.27 1.50 34.87
N PHE A 4 22.99 1.68 33.77
CA PHE A 4 22.80 2.79 32.83
C PHE A 4 22.86 2.20 31.42
N GLY A 5 21.69 1.91 30.86
CA GLY A 5 21.56 1.37 29.51
C GLY A 5 20.10 1.17 29.10
N PHE A 6 19.18 1.05 30.06
CA PHE A 6 17.74 0.88 29.81
C PHE A 6 16.92 2.17 29.99
N CYS A 7 17.56 3.35 30.07
CA CYS A 7 16.88 4.62 30.32
C CYS A 7 17.30 5.74 29.36
N SER A 8 17.38 5.45 28.05
CA SER A 8 17.53 6.47 27.00
C SER A 8 16.69 6.28 25.73
N GLU A 9 15.80 5.29 25.66
CA GLU A 9 15.02 4.98 24.43
C GLU A 9 13.50 5.11 24.57
N LEU A 10 13.00 5.81 25.59
CA LEU A 10 11.68 6.44 25.52
C LEU A 10 11.84 7.88 25.01
N ALA A 11 12.39 7.98 23.81
CA ALA A 11 12.10 9.10 22.95
C ALA A 11 10.59 9.10 22.72
N LEU A 12 9.82 9.87 23.52
CA LEU A 12 8.37 9.99 23.40
C LEU A 12 7.97 10.08 21.92
N MET A 13 7.26 9.06 21.44
CA MET A 13 6.80 9.02 20.05
C MET A 13 5.85 10.20 19.82
N ASN A 14 6.03 10.90 18.71
CA ASN A 14 5.26 12.08 18.33
C ASN A 14 5.07 12.12 16.82
N PHE A 15 4.34 13.11 16.32
CA PHE A 15 4.02 13.27 14.90
C PHE A 15 5.27 13.23 14.00
N ASP A 16 6.28 14.06 14.31
CA ASP A 16 7.49 14.20 13.48
C ASP A 16 8.33 12.92 13.48
N ARG A 17 8.46 12.26 14.65
CA ARG A 17 9.16 10.98 14.77
C ARG A 17 8.43 9.85 14.05
N ALA A 18 7.11 9.82 14.13
CA ALA A 18 6.30 8.82 13.44
C ALA A 18 6.44 8.96 11.92
N ILE A 19 6.46 10.19 11.40
CA ILE A 19 6.72 10.45 9.98
C ILE A 19 8.12 10.02 9.59
N GLN A 20 9.12 10.36 10.41
CA GLN A 20 10.49 9.94 10.13
C GLN A 20 10.61 8.40 10.10
N GLU A 21 9.98 7.70 11.04
CA GLU A 21 9.95 6.24 11.05
C GLU A 21 9.23 5.67 9.81
N LEU A 22 8.12 6.29 9.35
CA LEU A 22 7.47 5.90 8.09
C LEU A 22 8.39 6.09 6.87
N ARG A 23 9.19 7.16 6.84
CA ARG A 23 10.20 7.39 5.79
C ARG A 23 11.27 6.31 5.82
N ASP A 24 11.77 5.97 7.00
CA ASP A 24 12.82 4.97 7.18
C ASP A 24 12.32 3.57 6.77
N ILE A 25 11.11 3.18 7.21
CA ILE A 25 10.47 1.92 6.81
C ILE A 25 10.37 1.83 5.28
N ARG A 26 9.96 2.92 4.63
CA ARG A 26 9.83 2.99 3.17
C ARG A 26 11.17 2.92 2.46
N GLY A 27 12.18 3.65 2.95
CA GLY A 27 13.52 3.69 2.37
C GLY A 27 14.25 2.35 2.50
N LEU A 28 14.02 1.62 3.59
CA LEU A 28 14.60 0.29 3.83
C LEU A 28 13.81 -0.84 3.13
N GLY A 29 12.60 -0.56 2.64
CA GLY A 29 11.70 -1.60 2.11
C GLY A 29 11.27 -2.62 3.17
N ALA A 30 11.25 -2.23 4.45
CA ALA A 30 10.92 -3.12 5.56
C ALA A 30 9.43 -3.48 5.56
N ARG A 31 9.10 -4.77 5.72
CA ARG A 31 7.71 -5.25 5.82
C ARG A 31 7.22 -5.11 7.27
N SER A 32 6.90 -3.88 7.66
CA SER A 32 6.47 -3.52 9.02
C SER A 32 5.02 -3.03 9.05
N SER A 33 4.11 -3.79 8.45
CA SER A 33 2.73 -3.36 8.17
C SER A 33 1.96 -2.98 9.44
N GLU A 34 1.99 -3.81 10.49
CA GLU A 34 1.35 -3.50 11.78
C GLU A 34 1.87 -2.20 12.39
N ARG A 35 3.20 -1.99 12.33
CA ARG A 35 3.85 -0.79 12.86
C ARG A 35 3.46 0.46 12.07
N VAL A 36 3.38 0.37 10.74
CA VAL A 36 2.93 1.47 9.89
C VAL A 36 1.50 1.90 10.26
N VAL A 37 0.59 0.94 10.45
CA VAL A 37 -0.79 1.22 10.85
C VAL A 37 -0.83 1.80 12.27
N GLU A 38 -0.05 1.25 13.20
CA GLU A 38 0.05 1.78 14.57
C GLU A 38 0.48 3.25 14.59
N LEU A 39 1.55 3.59 13.86
CA LEU A 39 2.06 4.96 13.74
C LEU A 39 1.00 5.90 13.16
N TRP A 40 0.30 5.44 12.12
CA TRP A 40 -0.78 6.17 11.48
C TRP A 40 -1.91 6.49 12.46
N VAL A 41 -2.46 5.46 13.10
CA VAL A 41 -3.63 5.58 13.97
C VAL A 41 -3.30 6.44 15.20
N LYS A 42 -2.15 6.20 15.84
CA LYS A 42 -1.82 6.85 17.12
C LYS A 42 -1.27 8.26 16.98
N TYR A 43 -0.50 8.56 15.92
CA TYR A 43 0.30 9.79 15.89
C TYR A 43 0.04 10.69 14.68
N ILE A 44 -0.40 10.14 13.53
CA ILE A 44 -0.39 10.87 12.25
C ILE A 44 -1.80 11.27 11.79
N SER A 45 -2.76 10.36 11.82
CA SER A 45 -4.08 10.52 11.20
C SER A 45 -4.81 11.81 11.61
N ALA A 46 -4.76 12.16 12.90
CA ALA A 46 -5.37 13.37 13.46
C ALA A 46 -4.75 14.68 12.94
N LYS A 47 -3.49 14.65 12.51
CA LYS A 47 -2.74 15.79 11.97
C LYS A 47 -2.36 15.58 10.51
N ARG A 48 -3.08 14.73 9.78
CA ARG A 48 -2.78 14.38 8.39
C ARG A 48 -2.50 15.59 7.49
N ARG A 49 -3.30 16.67 7.61
CA ARG A 49 -3.11 17.89 6.80
C ARG A 49 -1.77 18.60 7.04
N SER A 50 -1.10 18.31 8.15
CA SER A 50 0.25 18.82 8.45
C SER A 50 1.36 18.06 7.72
N LEU A 51 1.04 17.00 6.95
CA LEU A 51 1.99 16.27 6.10
C LEU A 51 2.36 17.03 4.81
N ASP A 52 1.54 18.00 4.42
CA ASP A 52 1.74 18.81 3.21
C ASP A 52 2.02 17.95 1.96
N TYR A 53 3.21 18.07 1.35
CA TYR A 53 3.58 17.34 0.14
C TYR A 53 3.73 15.82 0.33
N GLU A 54 3.95 15.33 1.55
CA GLU A 54 4.14 13.90 1.83
C GLU A 54 2.84 13.15 2.08
N GLU A 55 1.72 13.88 2.20
CA GLU A 55 0.42 13.32 2.58
C GLU A 55 0.05 12.10 1.73
N TRP A 56 0.11 12.25 0.41
CA TRP A 56 -0.30 11.21 -0.53
C TRP A 56 0.58 9.98 -0.45
N ALA A 57 1.89 10.19 -0.34
CA ALA A 57 2.85 9.12 -0.25
C ALA A 57 2.71 8.36 1.08
N VAL A 58 2.33 9.03 2.17
CA VAL A 58 2.00 8.40 3.46
C VAL A 58 0.69 7.61 3.36
N LEU A 59 -0.35 8.17 2.75
CA LEU A 59 -1.63 7.47 2.55
C LEU A 59 -1.47 6.18 1.74
N GLU A 60 -0.67 6.20 0.66
CA GLU A 60 -0.39 4.98 -0.11
C GLU A 60 0.32 3.91 0.73
N GLN A 61 1.31 4.32 1.53
CA GLN A 61 2.05 3.42 2.42
C GLN A 61 1.14 2.80 3.48
N VAL A 62 0.30 3.62 4.11
CA VAL A 62 -0.64 3.19 5.16
C VAL A 62 -1.71 2.28 4.56
N LEU A 63 -2.25 2.60 3.39
CA LEU A 63 -3.22 1.76 2.71
C LEU A 63 -2.66 0.36 2.48
N ILE A 64 -1.46 0.24 1.91
CA ILE A 64 -0.84 -1.07 1.63
C ILE A 64 -0.61 -1.85 2.93
N ALA A 65 -0.10 -1.17 3.97
CA ALA A 65 0.12 -1.79 5.28
C ALA A 65 -1.20 -2.25 5.94
N ALA A 66 -2.27 -1.46 5.81
CA ALA A 66 -3.59 -1.78 6.32
C ALA A 66 -4.19 -2.99 5.62
N LEU A 67 -4.04 -3.09 4.29
CA LEU A 67 -4.45 -4.29 3.53
C LEU A 67 -3.68 -5.54 3.99
N ASP A 68 -2.36 -5.42 4.19
CA ASP A 68 -1.52 -6.52 4.65
C ASP A 68 -1.88 -7.00 6.08
N SER A 69 -2.43 -6.10 6.91
CA SER A 69 -2.71 -6.37 8.34
C SER A 69 -4.20 -6.60 8.63
N GLY A 70 -5.08 -6.50 7.62
CA GLY A 70 -6.53 -6.70 7.79
C GLY A 70 -7.30 -5.48 8.33
N GLU A 71 -6.69 -4.29 8.31
CA GLU A 71 -7.24 -3.07 8.87
C GLU A 71 -8.13 -2.34 7.84
N ASP A 72 -9.28 -2.93 7.53
CA ASP A 72 -10.19 -2.54 6.43
C ASP A 72 -10.60 -1.06 6.47
N GLU A 73 -11.00 -0.55 7.63
CA GLU A 73 -11.44 0.85 7.78
C GLU A 73 -10.31 1.83 7.48
N VAL A 74 -9.08 1.54 7.95
CA VAL A 74 -7.90 2.37 7.67
C VAL A 74 -7.58 2.36 6.18
N ALA A 75 -7.61 1.18 5.54
CA ALA A 75 -7.36 1.04 4.12
C ALA A 75 -8.39 1.81 3.27
N TYR A 76 -9.68 1.66 3.59
CA TYR A 76 -10.77 2.34 2.88
C TYR A 76 -10.65 3.86 2.99
N ASN A 77 -10.44 4.38 4.20
CA ASN A 77 -10.31 5.82 4.42
C ASN A 77 -9.11 6.41 3.65
N CYS A 78 -7.98 5.71 3.61
CA CYS A 78 -6.83 6.15 2.81
C CYS A 78 -7.15 6.13 1.32
N LEU A 79 -7.83 5.10 0.83
CA LEU A 79 -8.18 4.95 -0.58
C LEU A 79 -9.13 6.04 -1.07
N GLU A 80 -10.19 6.34 -0.32
CA GLU A 80 -11.17 7.37 -0.70
C GLU A 80 -10.52 8.75 -0.81
N CYS A 81 -9.55 9.02 0.06
CA CYS A 81 -8.78 10.26 0.03
C CYS A 81 -7.89 10.37 -1.21
N LEU A 82 -7.21 9.28 -1.58
CA LEU A 82 -6.40 9.22 -2.79
C LEU A 82 -7.26 9.33 -4.06
N LYS A 83 -8.43 8.69 -4.08
CA LYS A 83 -9.39 8.77 -5.19
C LYS A 83 -9.95 10.18 -5.37
N ALA A 84 -10.30 10.85 -4.29
CA ALA A 84 -10.82 12.21 -4.34
C ALA A 84 -9.80 13.18 -4.95
N GLN A 85 -8.51 13.00 -4.63
CA GLN A 85 -7.44 13.86 -5.13
C GLN A 85 -6.97 13.50 -6.54
N PHE A 86 -6.90 12.21 -6.88
CA PHE A 86 -6.33 11.72 -8.14
C PHE A 86 -7.23 10.66 -8.81
N PRO A 87 -8.45 11.05 -9.25
CA PRO A 87 -9.47 10.10 -9.72
C PRO A 87 -9.05 9.30 -10.97
N GLU A 88 -8.19 9.86 -11.82
CA GLU A 88 -7.74 9.23 -13.07
C GLU A 88 -6.32 8.64 -12.96
N SER A 89 -5.73 8.62 -11.77
CA SER A 89 -4.36 8.13 -11.59
C SER A 89 -4.28 6.61 -11.75
N ALA A 90 -3.45 6.15 -12.70
CA ALA A 90 -3.14 4.73 -12.86
C ALA A 90 -2.63 4.08 -11.56
N ARG A 91 -1.91 4.87 -10.74
CA ARG A 91 -1.43 4.41 -9.43
C ARG A 91 -2.57 4.21 -8.45
N VAL A 92 -3.51 5.16 -8.36
CA VAL A 92 -4.69 5.05 -7.48
C VAL A 92 -5.61 3.93 -7.95
N ASN A 93 -5.86 3.82 -9.26
CA ASN A 93 -6.62 2.70 -9.82
C ASN A 93 -6.01 1.34 -9.46
N ARG A 94 -4.68 1.22 -9.47
CA ARG A 94 -4.03 -0.01 -9.00
C ARG A 94 -4.33 -0.30 -7.52
N LEU A 95 -4.34 0.72 -6.66
CA LEU A 95 -4.70 0.59 -5.24
C LEU A 95 -6.19 0.23 -5.06
N CYS A 96 -7.09 0.76 -5.89
CA CYS A 96 -8.49 0.33 -5.95
C CYS A 96 -8.59 -1.18 -6.24
N GLY A 97 -7.85 -1.67 -7.24
CA GLY A 97 -7.77 -3.10 -7.52
C GLY A 97 -7.25 -3.92 -6.34
N MET A 98 -6.24 -3.41 -5.62
CA MET A 98 -5.66 -4.10 -4.46
C MET A 98 -6.68 -4.20 -3.31
N TYR A 99 -7.47 -3.15 -3.10
CA TYR A 99 -8.54 -3.16 -2.12
C TYR A 99 -9.64 -4.15 -2.52
N LEU A 100 -10.05 -4.19 -3.80
CA LEU A 100 -11.02 -5.18 -4.28
C LEU A 100 -10.53 -6.63 -4.10
N GLU A 101 -9.25 -6.89 -4.36
CA GLU A 101 -8.64 -8.20 -4.06
C GLU A 101 -8.77 -8.56 -2.58
N TYR A 102 -8.49 -7.61 -1.68
CA TYR A 102 -8.64 -7.79 -0.24
C TYR A 102 -10.10 -8.09 0.15
N LYS A 103 -11.08 -7.49 -0.54
CA LYS A 103 -12.51 -7.80 -0.35
C LYS A 103 -12.96 -9.10 -1.02
N GLY A 104 -12.08 -9.82 -1.73
CA GLY A 104 -12.42 -11.02 -2.49
C GLY A 104 -13.16 -10.76 -3.80
N LEU A 105 -13.25 -9.51 -4.23
CA LEU A 105 -13.90 -9.08 -5.49
C LEU A 105 -12.91 -9.18 -6.65
N PHE A 106 -12.47 -10.41 -6.93
CA PHE A 106 -11.40 -10.67 -7.88
C PHE A 106 -11.75 -10.29 -9.33
N ASP A 107 -13.02 -10.41 -9.74
CA ASP A 107 -13.45 -10.08 -11.10
C ASP A 107 -13.38 -8.58 -11.38
N ASP A 108 -13.81 -7.78 -10.41
CA ASP A 108 -13.71 -6.32 -10.47
C ASP A 108 -12.25 -5.86 -10.44
N ALA A 109 -11.43 -6.45 -9.56
CA ALA A 109 -10.00 -6.18 -9.51
C ALA A 109 -9.29 -6.48 -10.84
N ARG A 110 -9.63 -7.62 -11.47
CA ARG A 110 -9.07 -8.00 -12.77
C ARG A 110 -9.47 -7.02 -13.87
N SER A 111 -10.72 -6.56 -13.87
CA SER A 111 -11.20 -5.57 -14.84
C SER A 111 -10.39 -4.27 -14.74
N ILE A 112 -10.10 -3.81 -13.53
CA ILE A 112 -9.23 -2.64 -13.31
C ILE A 112 -7.82 -2.88 -13.85
N TYR A 113 -7.20 -4.02 -13.55
CA TYR A 113 -5.84 -4.30 -14.01
C TYR A 113 -5.74 -4.50 -15.51
N ALA A 114 -6.74 -5.15 -16.13
CA ALA A 114 -6.82 -5.28 -17.58
C ALA A 114 -6.87 -3.89 -18.23
N LYS A 115 -7.73 -2.99 -17.73
CA LYS A 115 -7.82 -1.62 -18.24
C LYS A 115 -6.50 -0.85 -18.10
N LEU A 116 -5.82 -0.96 -16.96
CA LEU A 116 -4.50 -0.34 -16.77
C LEU A 116 -3.45 -0.85 -17.76
N LEU A 117 -3.53 -2.12 -18.15
CA LEU A 117 -2.60 -2.74 -19.12
C LEU A 117 -2.99 -2.45 -20.58
N GLU A 118 -4.26 -2.19 -20.86
CA GLU A 118 -4.71 -1.66 -22.15
C GLU A 118 -4.18 -0.24 -22.36
N ASP A 119 -4.25 0.59 -21.32
CA ASP A 119 -3.81 1.99 -21.37
C ASP A 119 -2.28 2.10 -21.38
N ASP A 120 -1.58 1.27 -20.60
CA ASP A 120 -0.13 1.17 -20.58
C ASP A 120 0.31 -0.29 -20.40
N ILE A 121 0.69 -0.92 -21.52
CA ILE A 121 1.16 -2.30 -21.50
C ILE A 121 2.37 -2.48 -20.60
N THR A 122 3.21 -1.44 -20.42
CA THR A 122 4.47 -1.44 -19.64
C THR A 122 4.27 -1.38 -18.13
N ASN A 123 3.02 -1.29 -17.66
CA ASN A 123 2.68 -1.28 -16.25
C ASN A 123 2.93 -2.64 -15.56
N THR A 124 4.19 -2.87 -15.22
CA THR A 124 4.68 -4.09 -14.57
C THR A 124 3.99 -4.37 -13.24
N LEU A 125 3.57 -3.34 -12.50
CA LEU A 125 2.90 -3.49 -11.22
C LEU A 125 1.48 -4.05 -11.40
N ALA A 126 0.69 -3.52 -12.34
CA ALA A 126 -0.64 -4.04 -12.66
C ALA A 126 -0.55 -5.50 -13.15
N ARG A 127 0.44 -5.82 -14.01
CA ARG A 127 0.65 -7.19 -14.49
C ARG A 127 0.98 -8.17 -13.36
N LYS A 128 1.86 -7.79 -12.43
CA LYS A 128 2.18 -8.61 -11.24
C LYS A 128 0.96 -8.87 -10.36
N ARG A 129 0.06 -7.90 -10.19
CA ARG A 129 -1.21 -8.10 -9.47
C ARG A 129 -2.12 -9.08 -10.19
N LEU A 130 -2.28 -8.94 -11.51
CA LEU A 130 -3.08 -9.86 -12.32
C LEU A 130 -2.57 -11.32 -12.22
N ILE A 131 -1.24 -11.52 -12.30
CA ILE A 131 -0.61 -12.83 -12.07
C ILE A 131 -0.93 -13.37 -10.67
N SER A 132 -0.90 -12.52 -9.65
CA SER A 132 -1.19 -12.90 -8.27
C SER A 132 -2.63 -13.35 -8.09
N ILE A 133 -3.59 -12.67 -8.72
CA ILE A 133 -5.01 -13.07 -8.73
C ILE A 133 -5.17 -14.45 -9.39
N PHE A 134 -4.59 -14.66 -10.58
CA PHE A 134 -4.71 -15.95 -11.26
C PHE A 134 -4.14 -17.10 -10.43
N LYS A 135 -3.03 -16.86 -9.71
CA LYS A 135 -2.50 -17.83 -8.75
C LYS A 135 -3.47 -18.09 -7.60
N ALA A 136 -4.03 -17.05 -6.99
CA ALA A 136 -4.98 -17.18 -5.89
C ALA A 136 -6.25 -17.97 -6.29
N GLN A 137 -6.70 -17.81 -7.54
CA GLN A 137 -7.84 -18.54 -8.11
C GLN A 137 -7.48 -19.93 -8.67
N SER A 138 -6.25 -20.41 -8.50
CA SER A 138 -5.75 -21.67 -9.10
C SER A 138 -5.85 -21.74 -10.63
N ARG A 139 -5.93 -20.58 -11.30
CA ARG A 139 -5.92 -20.42 -12.76
C ARG A 139 -4.48 -20.35 -13.28
N ILE A 140 -3.72 -21.41 -13.02
CA ILE A 140 -2.29 -21.47 -13.31
C ILE A 140 -1.94 -21.24 -14.81
N PRO A 141 -2.70 -21.76 -15.79
CA PRO A 141 -2.41 -21.49 -17.20
C PRO A 141 -2.43 -19.99 -17.55
N ASP A 142 -3.40 -19.26 -17.03
CA ASP A 142 -3.52 -17.81 -17.27
C ASP A 142 -2.37 -17.04 -16.60
N ALA A 143 -1.97 -17.47 -15.39
CA ALA A 143 -0.82 -16.90 -14.70
C ALA A 143 0.48 -17.08 -15.50
N ILE A 144 0.68 -18.25 -16.12
CA ILE A 144 1.85 -18.53 -16.97
C ILE A 144 1.85 -17.63 -18.20
N GLU A 145 0.70 -17.44 -18.83
CA GLU A 145 0.60 -16.59 -20.02
C GLU A 145 0.92 -15.12 -19.69
N GLU A 146 0.41 -14.59 -18.58
CA GLU A 146 0.76 -13.24 -18.14
C GLU A 146 2.23 -13.10 -17.70
N LEU A 147 2.82 -14.14 -17.10
CA LEU A 147 4.26 -14.18 -16.80
C LEU A 147 5.12 -14.15 -18.08
N ARG A 148 4.71 -14.85 -19.14
CA ARG A 148 5.41 -14.80 -20.43
C ARG A 148 5.37 -13.40 -21.02
N LYS A 149 4.23 -12.72 -20.95
CA LYS A 149 4.12 -11.32 -21.37
C LYS A 149 5.03 -10.43 -20.54
N TYR A 150 5.04 -10.59 -19.22
CA TYR A 150 5.91 -9.85 -18.29
C TYR A 150 7.40 -9.95 -18.62
N LEU A 151 7.89 -11.13 -19.03
CA LEU A 151 9.31 -11.36 -19.33
C LEU A 151 9.77 -10.83 -20.70
N LYS A 152 8.84 -10.49 -21.59
CA LYS A 152 9.15 -9.99 -22.94
C LYS A 152 9.21 -8.46 -23.03
N MET A 153 9.01 -7.79 -21.90
CA MET A 153 8.92 -6.33 -21.79
C MET A 153 10.29 -5.70 -21.63
#